data_AF-A0A7C3CDH2-F1
#
_entry.id   AF-A0A7C3CDH2-F1
#
_cell.length_a   1.000
_cell.length_b   1.000
_cell.length_c   1.000
_cell.angle_alpha   90.00
_cell.angle_beta   90.00
_cell.angle_gamma   90.00
#
_symmetry.space_group_name_H-M   'P 1'
#
loop_
_entity.id
_entity.type
_entity.pdbx_description
1 polymer ?
#
loop_
_entity_poly.entity_id
_entity_poly.type
_entity_poly.pdbx_seq_one_letter_code
_entity_poly.pdbx_strand_id
1 'polypeptide(L)'
;EKTAAKQRLITIMNELSRSKLVTDQGDYLHFTFQSRLFRFVDDVEFLFDDENKQIHFRAGARVGNSDLNVNQKRMAAIRGAFEK
;
A
#
# COMPACT_ATOMS: atom_id res chain seq x y z
N GLU A 1 8.75 -14.39 8.59
CA GLU A 1 9.48 -13.33 9.33
C GLU A 1 9.07 -11.96 8.81
N LYS A 2 8.96 -10.96 9.69
CA LYS A 2 8.56 -9.58 9.34
C LYS A 2 9.37 -8.98 8.19
N THR A 3 10.70 -9.11 8.24
CA THR A 3 11.60 -8.53 7.22
C THR A 3 11.33 -9.10 5.83
N ALA A 4 11.09 -10.42 5.74
CA ALA A 4 10.75 -11.07 4.48
C ALA A 4 9.38 -10.61 3.95
N ALA A 5 8.37 -10.51 4.82
CA ALA A 5 7.04 -10.00 4.47
C ALA A 5 7.12 -8.54 3.96
N LYS A 6 7.90 -7.70 4.65
CA LYS A 6 8.12 -6.31 4.28
C LYS A 6 8.78 -6.18 2.91
N GLN A 7 9.87 -6.92 2.69
CA GLN A 7 10.58 -6.91 1.42
C GLN A 7 9.69 -7.38 0.27
N ARG A 8 8.90 -8.43 0.50
CA ARG A 8 7.92 -8.92 -0.46
C ARG A 8 6.90 -7.84 -0.82
N LEU A 9 6.35 -7.15 0.18
CA LEU A 9 5.40 -6.08 -0.05
C LEU A 9 6.04 -4.93 -0.85
N ILE A 10 7.26 -4.53 -0.53
CA ILE A 10 8.00 -3.50 -1.29
C ILE A 10 8.14 -3.91 -2.76
N THR A 11 8.49 -5.16 -3.05
CA THR A 11 8.59 -5.67 -4.43
C THR A 11 7.25 -5.56 -5.16
N ILE A 12 6.17 -6.06 -4.56
CA ILE A 12 4.81 -5.97 -5.15
C ILE A 12 4.44 -4.49 -5.40
N MET A 13 4.73 -3.61 -4.44
CA MET A 13 4.41 -2.20 -4.56
C MET A 13 5.21 -1.53 -5.67
N ASN A 14 6.47 -1.91 -5.89
CA ASN A 14 7.30 -1.40 -6.99
C ASN A 14 6.83 -1.87 -8.37
N GLU A 15 6.16 -3.01 -8.47
CA GLU A 15 5.54 -3.48 -9.72
C GLU A 15 4.26 -2.70 -10.06
N LEU A 16 3.62 -2.07 -9.06
CA LEU A 16 2.46 -1.23 -9.28
C LEU A 16 2.87 0.12 -9.88
N SER A 17 2.28 0.46 -11.02
CA SER A 17 2.54 1.74 -11.66
C SER A 17 2.14 2.91 -10.76
N ARG A 18 3.00 3.93 -10.69
CA ARG A 18 2.78 5.19 -9.95
C ARG A 18 2.67 5.03 -8.43
N SER A 19 3.19 3.95 -7.87
CA SER A 19 3.51 3.90 -6.45
C SER A 19 4.83 4.64 -6.20
N LYS A 20 4.98 5.22 -5.01
CA LYS A 20 6.24 5.78 -4.54
C LYS A 20 6.36 5.48 -3.06
N LEU A 21 7.46 4.85 -2.66
CA LEU A 21 7.81 4.70 -1.24
C LEU A 21 8.18 6.08 -0.68
N VAL A 22 7.46 6.50 0.36
CA VAL A 22 7.67 7.77 1.06
C VAL A 22 8.43 7.54 2.36
N THR A 23 8.02 6.54 3.12
CA THR A 23 8.62 6.23 4.43
C THR A 23 8.82 4.73 4.57
N ASP A 24 10.00 4.35 5.02
CA ASP A 24 10.33 3.01 5.48
C ASP A 24 10.97 3.13 6.87
N GLN A 25 10.21 2.78 7.91
CA GLN A 25 10.69 2.85 9.30
C GLN A 25 10.23 1.64 10.10
N GLY A 26 11.18 0.75 10.44
CA GLY A 26 10.94 -0.40 11.31
C GLY A 26 9.75 -1.24 10.82
N ASP A 27 8.62 -1.08 11.50
CA ASP A 27 7.40 -1.88 11.30
C ASP A 27 6.35 -1.13 10.48
N TYR A 28 6.74 0.00 9.90
CA TYR A 28 5.87 0.90 9.18
C TYR A 28 6.39 1.16 7.76
N LEU A 29 5.48 1.08 6.80
CA LEU A 29 5.72 1.49 5.41
C LEU A 29 4.64 2.46 4.95
N HIS A 30 5.06 3.51 4.23
CA HIS A 30 4.15 4.48 3.63
C HIS A 30 4.47 4.62 2.15
N PHE A 31 3.46 4.40 1.33
CA PHE A 31 3.47 4.63 -0.11
C PHE A 31 2.47 5.71 -0.49
N THR A 32 2.81 6.49 -1.51
CA THR A 32 1.86 7.36 -2.19
C THR A 32 1.57 6.85 -3.58
N PHE A 33 0.31 6.95 -4.01
CA PHE A 33 -0.10 6.72 -5.39
C PHE A 33 -0.61 8.01 -6.01
N GLN A 34 -0.26 8.23 -7.28
CA GLN A 34 -0.76 9.38 -8.02
C GLN A 34 -1.69 8.95 -9.15
N SER A 35 -2.91 9.51 -9.19
CA SER A 35 -3.88 9.23 -10.24
C SER A 35 -3.45 9.88 -11.57
N ARG A 36 -3.64 9.15 -12.68
CA ARG A 36 -3.21 9.60 -14.03
C ARG A 36 -3.89 10.89 -14.48
N LEU A 37 -5.18 10.97 -14.21
CA LEU A 37 -6.08 11.90 -14.90
C LEU A 37 -6.36 13.15 -14.06
N PHE A 38 -6.45 13.02 -12.74
CA PHE A 38 -6.85 14.10 -11.85
C PHE A 38 -5.76 14.51 -10.85
N ARG A 39 -4.55 13.92 -10.95
CA ARG A 39 -3.41 14.18 -10.03
C ARG A 39 -3.74 14.00 -8.54
N PHE A 40 -4.80 13.26 -8.22
CA PHE A 40 -5.12 12.89 -6.85
C PHE A 40 -3.99 12.05 -6.28
N VAL A 41 -3.63 12.34 -5.03
CA VAL A 41 -2.63 11.59 -4.29
C VAL A 41 -3.35 10.77 -3.24
N ASP A 42 -3.16 9.45 -3.30
CA ASP A 42 -3.60 8.53 -2.27
C ASP A 42 -2.41 8.14 -1.40
N ASP A 43 -2.62 8.07 -0.09
CA ASP A 43 -1.68 7.48 0.85
C ASP A 43 -2.11 6.04 1.14
N VAL A 44 -1.14 5.14 1.09
CA VAL A 44 -1.29 3.75 1.53
C VAL A 44 -0.21 3.47 2.56
N GLU A 45 -0.65 3.15 3.76
CA GLU A 45 0.18 2.92 4.93
C GLU A 45 0.04 1.45 5.34
N PHE A 46 1.14 0.81 5.73
CA PHE A 46 1.18 -0.55 6.22
C PHE A 46 1.90 -0.61 7.56
N LEU A 47 1.32 -1.34 8.50
CA LEU A 47 1.89 -1.62 9.81
C LEU A 47 2.03 -3.13 9.97
N PHE A 48 3.25 -3.58 10.23
CA PHE A 48 3.60 -4.98 10.40
C PHE A 48 3.55 -5.33 11.89
N ASP A 49 2.52 -6.05 12.29
CA ASP A 49 2.40 -6.60 13.63
C ASP A 49 3.09 -7.97 13.67
N ASP A 50 4.32 -8.00 14.20
CA ASP A 50 5.07 -9.25 14.34
C ASP A 50 4.60 -10.12 15.51
N GLU A 51 3.86 -9.57 16.48
CA GLU A 51 3.31 -10.34 17.60
C GLU A 51 2.12 -11.18 17.12
N ASN A 52 1.19 -10.56 16.40
CA ASN A 52 0.00 -11.23 15.88
C ASN A 52 0.21 -11.85 14.49
N LYS A 53 1.39 -11.65 13.88
CA LYS A 53 1.71 -12.05 12.49
C LYS A 53 0.71 -11.50 11.48
N GLN A 54 0.29 -10.26 11.67
CA GLN A 54 -0.68 -9.56 10.82
C GLN A 54 -0.06 -8.33 10.16
N ILE A 55 -0.62 -7.94 9.03
CA ILE A 55 -0.28 -6.68 8.36
C ILE A 55 -1.54 -5.84 8.35
N HIS A 56 -1.54 -4.77 9.13
CA HIS A 56 -2.59 -3.75 9.06
C HIS A 56 -2.29 -2.82 7.90
N PHE A 57 -3.34 -2.35 7.24
CA PHE A 57 -3.20 -1.36 6.18
C PHE A 57 -4.23 -0.26 6.35
N ARG A 58 -3.88 0.92 5.86
CA ARG A 58 -4.78 2.06 5.72
C ARG A 58 -4.59 2.65 4.34
N ALA A 59 -5.69 2.84 3.61
CA ALA A 59 -5.68 3.51 2.32
C ALA A 59 -6.62 4.72 2.39
N GLY A 60 -6.12 5.90 2.06
CA GLY A 60 -6.89 7.14 2.10
C GLY A 60 -6.49 8.09 0.97
N ALA A 61 -7.48 8.61 0.25
CA ALA A 61 -7.26 9.69 -0.71
C ALA A 61 -7.10 11.02 0.04
N ARG A 62 -6.09 11.84 -0.31
CA ARG A 62 -5.92 13.18 0.28
C ARG A 62 -7.00 14.17 -0.15
N VAL A 63 -7.59 13.95 -1.34
CA VAL A 63 -8.61 14.83 -1.94
C VAL A 63 -9.61 13.97 -2.70
N GLY A 64 -10.91 14.13 -2.41
CA GLY A 64 -12.01 13.47 -3.13
C GLY A 64 -12.41 12.11 -2.55
N ASN A 65 -13.65 12.02 -2.07
CA ASN A 65 -14.20 10.83 -1.40
C ASN A 65 -14.84 9.82 -2.39
N SER A 66 -14.70 10.04 -3.70
CA SER A 66 -15.41 9.28 -4.74
C SER A 66 -14.42 8.75 -5.78
N ASP A 67 -13.61 7.78 -5.34
CA ASP A 67 -12.52 7.20 -6.15
C ASP A 67 -12.99 5.99 -6.98
N LEU A 68 -14.28 5.86 -7.30
CA LEU A 68 -14.86 4.76 -8.11
C LEU A 68 -14.40 3.34 -7.67
N ASN A 69 -14.18 3.15 -6.37
CA ASN A 69 -13.61 1.93 -5.76
C ASN A 69 -12.19 1.56 -6.24
N VAL A 70 -11.43 2.48 -6.81
CA VAL A 70 -10.06 2.23 -7.29
C VAL A 70 -9.13 1.85 -6.14
N ASN A 71 -9.17 2.58 -5.01
CA ASN A 71 -8.44 2.20 -3.80
C ASN A 71 -8.78 0.79 -3.30
N GLN A 72 -10.06 0.42 -3.28
CA GLN A 72 -10.48 -0.93 -2.86
C GLN A 72 -9.96 -2.02 -3.81
N LYS A 73 -10.09 -1.81 -5.13
CA LYS A 73 -9.57 -2.73 -6.15
C LYS A 73 -8.05 -2.90 -6.04
N ARG A 74 -7.33 -1.81 -5.77
CA ARG A 74 -5.88 -1.81 -5.56
C ARG A 74 -5.49 -2.63 -4.35
N MET A 75 -6.15 -2.43 -3.21
CA MET A 75 -5.87 -3.21 -2.00
C MET A 75 -6.20 -4.69 -2.18
N ALA A 76 -7.27 -5.02 -2.90
CA ALA A 76 -7.59 -6.41 -3.23
C ALA A 76 -6.51 -7.06 -4.12
N ALA A 77 -6.00 -6.33 -5.11
CA ALA A 77 -4.91 -6.81 -5.97
C ALA A 77 -3.59 -7.00 -5.20
N ILE A 78 -3.24 -6.05 -4.32
CA ILE A 78 -2.06 -6.16 -3.44
C ILE A 78 -2.18 -7.40 -2.56
N ARG A 79 -3.34 -7.60 -1.93
CA ARG A 79 -3.61 -8.78 -1.11
C ARG A 79 -3.43 -10.08 -1.91
N GLY A 80 -4.04 -10.17 -3.08
CA GLY A 80 -3.92 -11.36 -3.93
C GLY A 80 -2.49 -11.64 -4.42
N ALA A 81 -1.70 -10.60 -4.68
CA ALA A 81 -0.27 -10.73 -5.03
C ALA A 81 0.58 -11.15 -3.82
N PHE A 82 0.20 -10.73 -2.61
CA PHE A 82 0.91 -11.06 -1.38
C PHE A 82 0.60 -12.47 -0.86
N GLU A 83 -0.62 -12.97 -1.06
CA GLU A 83 -1.04 -14.32 -0.66
C GLU A 83 -0.63 -15.41 -1.67
N LYS A 84 -0.24 -15.01 -2.88
CA LYS A 84 0.36 -15.91 -3.88
C LYS A 84 1.72 -16.47 -3.44
#